data_AF-A0AA46BP68-F1
#
_entry.id   AF-A0AA46BP68-F1
#
_cell.length_a   1.000
_cell.length_b   1.000
_cell.length_c   1.000
_cell.angle_alpha   90.00
_cell.angle_beta   90.00
_cell.angle_gamma   90.00
#
_symmetry.space_group_name_H-M   'P 1'
#
loop_
_entity.id
_entity.type
_entity.pdbx_description
1 polymer ?
#
loop_
_entity_poly.entity_id
_entity_poly.type
_entity_poly.pdbx_seq_one_letter_code
_entity_poly.pdbx_strand_id
1 'polypeptide(L)'
;MTPHLPTPPNPHIHFTEGIDPTDIPALARLHHDAFPNFFLTRLGQPFLREFYRAYATDPTAITITARMPNNQPIGIAVGTTDPTTFYTRLLRRRAIPFALAATRAALTHPRTVIPRLLRALRYRGDTPPGSNGALLASICISPTLKKTGTGAKLTHTWTTCAHHHGATSAYLTTDADNNDAVNRHYNRQGWTIESTYTTPAGRRMHRYVKELP
;
A
#
# COMPACT_ATOMS: atom_id res chain seq x y z
N MET A 1 -9.94 27.88 37.00
CA MET A 1 -10.53 26.62 36.48
C MET A 1 -10.68 26.77 34.98
N THR A 2 -9.78 26.18 34.20
CA THR A 2 -9.87 26.12 32.74
C THR A 2 -10.94 25.09 32.37
N PRO A 3 -11.94 25.41 31.54
CA PRO A 3 -12.97 24.46 31.15
C PRO A 3 -12.32 23.36 30.30
N HIS A 4 -12.49 22.13 30.76
CA HIS A 4 -12.10 20.93 30.03
C HIS A 4 -12.97 20.86 28.77
N LEU A 5 -12.41 21.16 27.59
CA LEU A 5 -13.13 20.91 26.33
C LEU A 5 -13.43 19.40 26.24
N PRO A 6 -14.65 19.00 25.86
CA PRO A 6 -14.94 17.61 25.58
C PRO A 6 -14.02 17.13 24.46
N THR A 7 -13.36 16.00 24.69
CA THR A 7 -12.60 15.29 23.65
C THR A 7 -13.57 15.04 22.50
N PRO A 8 -13.26 15.46 21.25
CA PRO A 8 -14.19 15.25 20.15
C PRO A 8 -14.51 13.75 20.04
N PRO A 9 -15.78 13.37 19.82
CA PRO A 9 -16.13 11.97 19.63
C PRO A 9 -15.25 11.40 18.55
N ASN A 10 -14.63 10.25 18.82
CA ASN A 10 -13.81 9.53 17.86
C ASN A 10 -14.63 9.46 16.56
N PRO A 11 -14.18 10.06 15.45
CA PRO A 11 -15.01 10.10 14.24
C PRO A 11 -15.35 8.66 13.89
N HIS A 12 -16.63 8.36 13.66
CA HIS A 12 -17.05 7.02 13.27
C HIS A 12 -16.43 6.70 11.90
N ILE A 13 -15.21 6.15 11.91
CA ILE A 13 -14.49 5.73 10.72
C ILE A 13 -15.11 4.44 10.24
N HIS A 14 -15.59 4.43 9.01
CA HIS A 14 -16.08 3.24 8.35
C HIS A 14 -15.05 2.71 7.36
N PHE A 15 -15.14 1.41 7.06
CA PHE A 15 -14.19 0.69 6.21
C PHE A 15 -15.01 0.02 5.11
N THR A 16 -14.74 0.38 3.86
CA THR A 16 -15.46 -0.15 2.69
C THR A 16 -14.51 -0.92 1.81
N GLU A 17 -14.94 -2.06 1.29
CA GLU A 17 -14.23 -2.75 0.21
C GLU A 17 -14.35 -1.94 -1.08
N GLY A 18 -13.29 -1.96 -1.90
CA GLY A 18 -13.26 -1.26 -3.17
C GLY A 18 -12.64 0.14 -3.11
N ILE A 19 -12.40 0.67 -4.31
CA ILE A 19 -11.97 2.05 -4.57
C ILE A 19 -13.03 2.69 -5.45
N ASP A 20 -13.66 3.76 -4.96
CA ASP A 20 -14.49 4.60 -5.82
C ASP A 20 -13.57 5.36 -6.81
N PRO A 21 -13.84 5.32 -8.13
CA PRO A 21 -13.04 6.05 -9.11
C PRO A 21 -12.88 7.56 -8.80
N THR A 22 -13.86 8.16 -8.13
CA THR A 22 -13.83 9.58 -7.71
C THR A 22 -12.84 9.85 -6.58
N ASP A 23 -12.45 8.83 -5.80
CA ASP A 23 -11.49 8.96 -4.70
C ASP A 23 -10.04 8.87 -5.15
N ILE A 24 -9.78 8.35 -6.35
CA ILE A 24 -8.42 8.09 -6.86
C ILE A 24 -7.50 9.33 -6.75
N PRO A 25 -7.94 10.56 -7.07
CA PRO A 25 -7.11 11.75 -6.85
C PRO A 25 -6.78 11.99 -5.36
N ALA A 26 -7.73 11.74 -4.45
CA ALA A 26 -7.52 11.90 -3.02
C ALA A 26 -6.60 10.81 -2.45
N LEU A 27 -6.77 9.56 -2.86
CA LEU A 27 -5.91 8.44 -2.48
C LEU A 27 -4.48 8.61 -2.99
N ALA A 28 -4.30 9.15 -4.21
CA ALA A 28 -3.00 9.48 -4.75
C ALA A 28 -2.28 10.56 -3.92
N ARG A 29 -3.00 11.60 -3.47
CA ARG A 29 -2.46 12.61 -2.54
C ARG A 29 -2.11 11.99 -1.19
N LEU A 30 -3.01 11.19 -0.63
CA LEU A 30 -2.80 10.51 0.65
C LEU A 30 -1.55 9.61 0.63
N HIS A 31 -1.34 8.85 -0.45
CA HIS A 31 -0.14 8.04 -0.65
C HIS A 31 1.12 8.90 -0.69
N HIS A 32 1.08 9.99 -1.44
CA HIS A 32 2.19 10.91 -1.58
C HIS A 32 2.62 11.46 -0.21
N ASP A 33 1.66 11.88 0.60
CA ASP A 33 1.91 12.47 1.93
C ASP A 33 2.35 11.42 2.97
N ALA A 34 1.86 10.19 2.85
CA ALA A 34 2.25 9.08 3.73
C ALA A 34 3.67 8.57 3.42
N PHE A 35 4.12 8.66 2.17
CA PHE A 35 5.36 8.04 1.70
C PHE A 35 6.27 9.01 0.91
N PRO A 36 6.64 10.18 1.46
CA PRO A 36 7.35 11.22 0.70
C PRO A 36 8.69 10.75 0.10
N ASN A 37 9.36 9.78 0.75
CA ASN A 37 10.68 9.30 0.35
C ASN A 37 10.64 8.04 -0.54
N PHE A 38 9.45 7.51 -0.85
CA PHE A 38 9.32 6.29 -1.64
C PHE A 38 9.39 6.55 -3.15
N PHE A 39 9.83 5.55 -3.89
CA PHE A 39 10.04 5.67 -5.34
C PHE A 39 8.77 5.97 -6.11
N LEU A 40 7.65 5.28 -5.80
CA LEU A 40 6.38 5.52 -6.48
C LEU A 40 5.93 6.98 -6.29
N THR A 41 6.11 7.53 -5.09
CA THR A 41 5.82 8.94 -4.78
C THR A 41 6.63 9.89 -5.65
N ARG A 42 7.92 9.59 -5.87
CA ARG A 42 8.80 10.39 -6.74
C ARG A 42 8.40 10.38 -8.22
N LEU A 43 7.59 9.41 -8.66
CA LEU A 43 7.02 9.40 -10.02
C LEU A 43 5.84 10.37 -10.16
N GLY A 44 5.33 10.89 -9.04
CA GLY A 44 4.32 11.95 -8.98
C GLY A 44 2.88 11.43 -8.90
N GLN A 45 1.96 12.35 -8.58
CA GLN A 45 0.54 12.03 -8.43
C GLN A 45 -0.11 11.39 -9.67
N PRO A 46 0.20 11.78 -10.92
CA PRO A 46 -0.35 11.09 -12.09
C PRO A 46 -0.03 9.59 -12.10
N PHE A 47 1.18 9.21 -11.70
CA PHE A 47 1.58 7.80 -11.61
C PHE A 47 0.82 7.07 -10.50
N LEU A 48 0.67 7.71 -9.33
CA LEU A 48 -0.10 7.15 -8.22
C LEU A 48 -1.59 6.99 -8.55
N ARG A 49 -2.17 7.85 -9.40
CA ARG A 49 -3.54 7.66 -9.89
C ARG A 49 -3.66 6.39 -10.73
N GLU A 50 -2.71 6.11 -11.63
CA GLU A 50 -2.69 4.85 -12.38
C GLU A 50 -2.48 3.63 -11.49
N PHE A 51 -1.64 3.76 -10.44
CA PHE A 51 -1.45 2.73 -9.43
C PHE A 51 -2.79 2.35 -8.77
N TYR A 52 -3.55 3.32 -8.27
CA TYR A 52 -4.85 3.04 -7.64
C TYR A 52 -5.92 2.59 -8.65
N ARG A 53 -5.92 3.12 -9.88
CA ARG A 53 -6.81 2.63 -10.95
C ARG A 53 -6.58 1.16 -11.26
N ALA A 54 -5.34 0.67 -11.19
CA ALA A 54 -5.06 -0.73 -11.40
C ALA A 54 -5.74 -1.60 -10.33
N TYR A 55 -5.56 -1.28 -9.06
CA TYR A 55 -6.21 -1.99 -7.97
C TYR A 55 -7.74 -1.88 -8.00
N ALA A 56 -8.29 -0.75 -8.42
CA ALA A 56 -9.74 -0.56 -8.54
C ALA A 56 -10.40 -1.45 -9.59
N THR A 57 -9.63 -1.99 -10.56
CA THR A 57 -10.18 -2.68 -11.74
C THR A 57 -9.71 -4.13 -11.88
N ASP A 58 -8.83 -4.60 -10.99
CA ASP A 58 -8.25 -5.93 -11.10
C ASP A 58 -9.03 -6.94 -10.24
N PRO A 59 -9.46 -8.09 -10.79
CA PRO A 59 -10.30 -9.05 -10.07
C PRO A 59 -9.57 -9.78 -8.94
N THR A 60 -8.23 -9.76 -8.89
CA THR A 60 -7.46 -10.36 -7.80
C THR A 60 -7.05 -9.33 -6.75
N ALA A 61 -7.45 -8.06 -6.91
CA ALA A 61 -7.12 -7.00 -5.97
C ALA A 61 -8.04 -7.04 -4.74
N ILE A 62 -7.43 -6.85 -3.57
CA ILE A 62 -8.13 -6.62 -2.31
C ILE A 62 -7.86 -5.18 -1.91
N THR A 63 -8.92 -4.40 -1.77
CA THR A 63 -8.82 -2.97 -1.47
C THR A 63 -9.79 -2.62 -0.37
N ILE A 64 -9.28 -2.00 0.71
CA ILE A 64 -10.08 -1.52 1.83
C ILE A 64 -9.83 -0.02 1.99
N THR A 65 -10.87 0.78 1.87
CA THR A 65 -10.82 2.24 2.04
C THR A 65 -11.40 2.61 3.41
N ALA A 66 -10.62 3.30 4.24
CA ALA A 66 -11.08 3.91 5.49
C ALA A 66 -11.61 5.31 5.20
N ARG A 67 -12.78 5.63 5.76
CA ARG A 67 -13.52 6.85 5.44
C ARG A 67 -14.07 7.54 6.68
N MET A 68 -14.13 8.86 6.61
CA MET A 68 -14.84 9.69 7.59
C MET A 68 -16.36 9.62 7.37
N PRO A 69 -17.20 10.02 8.33
CA PRO A 69 -18.66 10.03 8.17
C PRO A 69 -19.17 10.81 6.94
N ASN A 70 -18.43 11.82 6.49
CA ASN A 70 -18.71 12.59 5.27
C ASN A 70 -18.24 11.90 3.98
N ASN A 71 -17.95 10.60 4.03
CA ASN A 71 -17.44 9.76 2.93
C ASN A 71 -16.02 10.08 2.44
N GLN A 72 -15.30 11.00 3.08
CA GLN A 72 -13.93 11.37 2.69
C GLN A 72 -12.95 10.21 2.93
N PRO A 73 -12.14 9.78 1.93
CA PRO A 73 -11.12 8.76 2.13
C PRO A 73 -9.96 9.30 2.97
N ILE A 74 -9.63 8.59 4.04
CA ILE A 74 -8.58 8.95 5.01
C ILE A 74 -7.54 7.85 5.21
N GLY A 75 -7.74 6.69 4.59
CA GLY A 75 -6.81 5.57 4.65
C GLY A 75 -7.15 4.55 3.58
N ILE A 76 -6.17 3.79 3.13
CA ILE A 76 -6.38 2.68 2.21
C ILE A 76 -5.36 1.58 2.43
N ALA A 77 -5.80 0.34 2.31
CA ALA A 77 -4.95 -0.84 2.17
C ALA A 77 -5.26 -1.47 0.81
N VAL A 78 -4.23 -1.68 -0.02
CA VAL A 78 -4.34 -2.34 -1.33
C VAL A 78 -3.34 -3.49 -1.43
N GLY A 79 -3.77 -4.56 -2.07
CA GLY A 79 -2.98 -5.75 -2.27
C GLY A 79 -3.66 -6.72 -3.21
N THR A 80 -3.16 -7.94 -3.33
CA THR A 80 -3.72 -8.94 -4.25
C THR A 80 -3.44 -10.37 -3.79
N THR A 81 -4.37 -11.28 -4.05
CA THR A 81 -4.18 -12.74 -3.86
C THR A 81 -3.33 -13.38 -4.95
N ASP A 82 -3.12 -12.72 -6.09
CA ASP A 82 -2.30 -13.22 -7.20
C ASP A 82 -1.32 -12.14 -7.67
N PRO A 83 -0.23 -11.91 -6.92
CA PRO A 83 0.75 -10.88 -7.24
C PRO A 83 1.39 -11.06 -8.61
N THR A 84 1.72 -12.29 -9.00
CA THR A 84 2.38 -12.58 -10.27
C THR A 84 1.51 -12.15 -11.45
N THR A 85 0.24 -12.57 -11.46
CA THR A 85 -0.66 -12.23 -12.56
C THR A 85 -1.11 -10.77 -12.50
N PHE A 86 -1.32 -10.21 -11.30
CA PHE A 86 -1.63 -8.80 -11.12
C PHE A 86 -0.56 -7.90 -11.77
N TYR A 87 0.72 -8.07 -11.42
CA TYR A 87 1.78 -7.24 -12.00
C TYR A 87 2.01 -7.52 -13.49
N THR A 88 1.76 -8.74 -13.95
CA THR A 88 1.78 -9.06 -15.39
C THR A 88 0.66 -8.33 -16.15
N ARG A 89 -0.58 -8.34 -15.64
CA ARG A 89 -1.72 -7.59 -16.21
C ARG A 89 -1.49 -6.08 -16.12
N LEU A 90 -0.95 -5.60 -15.02
CA LEU A 90 -0.61 -4.18 -14.80
C LEU A 90 0.28 -3.66 -15.91
N LEU A 91 1.37 -4.37 -16.19
CA LEU A 91 2.31 -4.01 -17.24
C LEU A 91 1.66 -4.11 -18.63
N ARG A 92 0.91 -5.17 -18.93
CA ARG A 92 0.26 -5.33 -20.25
C ARG A 92 -0.82 -4.28 -20.53
N ARG A 93 -1.66 -3.97 -19.55
CA ARG A 93 -2.85 -3.11 -19.74
C ARG A 93 -2.56 -1.63 -19.52
N ARG A 94 -1.58 -1.28 -18.67
CA ARG A 94 -1.33 0.11 -18.26
C ARG A 94 0.09 0.61 -18.54
N ALA A 95 0.91 -0.11 -19.31
CA ALA A 95 2.26 0.34 -19.67
C ALA A 95 2.29 1.77 -20.25
N ILE A 96 1.40 2.08 -21.21
CA ILE A 96 1.36 3.41 -21.85
C ILE A 96 0.97 4.50 -20.83
N PRO A 97 -0.17 4.40 -20.10
CA PRO A 97 -0.49 5.36 -19.03
C PRO A 97 0.62 5.55 -18.01
N PHE A 98 1.26 4.46 -17.55
CA PHE A 98 2.36 4.56 -16.59
C PHE A 98 3.60 5.24 -17.19
N ALA A 99 3.95 4.95 -18.44
CA ALA A 99 5.07 5.60 -19.13
C ALA A 99 4.83 7.11 -19.27
N LEU A 100 3.63 7.51 -19.71
CA LEU A 100 3.23 8.92 -19.81
C LEU A 100 3.28 9.60 -18.42
N ALA A 101 2.72 8.96 -17.40
CA ALA A 101 2.72 9.49 -16.05
C ALA A 101 4.13 9.62 -15.45
N ALA A 102 5.04 8.70 -15.78
CA ALA A 102 6.43 8.73 -15.33
C ALA A 102 7.34 9.63 -16.18
N THR A 103 6.87 10.15 -17.32
CA THR A 103 7.71 10.88 -18.29
C THR A 103 8.42 12.08 -17.68
N ARG A 104 7.71 12.89 -16.89
CA ARG A 104 8.33 14.04 -16.20
C ARG A 104 9.44 13.61 -15.24
N ALA A 105 9.22 12.56 -14.45
CA ALA A 105 10.23 12.05 -13.53
C ALA A 105 11.44 11.45 -14.28
N ALA A 106 11.18 10.74 -15.38
CA ALA A 106 12.21 10.15 -16.22
C ALA A 106 13.07 11.22 -16.93
N LEU A 107 12.48 12.32 -17.40
CA LEU A 107 13.21 13.43 -18.02
C LEU A 107 14.03 14.25 -17.03
N THR A 108 13.51 14.45 -15.82
CA THR A 108 14.21 15.24 -14.78
C THR A 108 15.31 14.46 -14.06
N HIS A 109 15.14 13.16 -13.87
CA HIS A 109 16.07 12.32 -13.10
C HIS A 109 16.40 10.99 -13.80
N PRO A 110 16.84 11.00 -15.08
CA PRO A 110 16.94 9.80 -15.92
C PRO A 110 17.83 8.71 -15.32
N ARG A 111 19.00 9.09 -14.79
CA ARG A 111 19.98 8.16 -14.20
C ARG A 111 19.44 7.37 -13.01
N THR A 112 18.46 7.92 -12.28
CA THR A 112 17.90 7.27 -11.07
C THR A 112 16.53 6.64 -11.31
N VAL A 113 15.75 7.17 -12.25
CA VAL A 113 14.37 6.73 -12.52
C VAL A 113 14.35 5.59 -13.54
N ILE A 114 15.08 5.71 -14.65
CA ILE A 114 15.02 4.73 -15.75
C ILE A 114 15.42 3.32 -15.28
N PRO A 115 16.55 3.11 -14.59
CA PRO A 115 16.93 1.75 -14.14
C PRO A 115 15.88 1.13 -13.20
N ARG A 116 15.22 1.94 -12.37
CA ARG A 116 14.19 1.48 -11.43
C ARG A 116 12.89 1.13 -12.15
N LEU A 117 12.49 1.90 -13.16
CA LEU A 117 11.35 1.55 -14.02
C LEU A 117 11.61 0.24 -14.77
N LEU A 118 12.79 0.08 -15.37
CA LEU A 118 13.17 -1.17 -16.05
C LEU A 118 13.13 -2.37 -15.11
N ARG A 119 13.59 -2.21 -13.87
CA ARG A 119 13.47 -3.24 -12.84
C ARG A 119 12.01 -3.54 -12.50
N ALA A 120 11.16 -2.51 -12.40
CA ALA A 120 9.73 -2.69 -12.12
C ALA A 120 9.02 -3.52 -13.20
N LEU A 121 9.50 -3.51 -14.46
CA LEU A 121 8.99 -4.39 -15.52
C LEU A 121 9.20 -5.89 -15.22
N ARG A 122 10.21 -6.22 -14.41
CA ARG A 122 10.51 -7.59 -13.95
C ARG A 122 9.85 -7.93 -12.62
N TYR A 123 9.21 -6.98 -11.96
CA TYR A 123 8.56 -7.20 -10.67
C TYR A 123 7.35 -8.11 -10.82
N ARG A 124 7.24 -9.10 -9.93
CA ARG A 124 6.15 -10.08 -9.89
C ARG A 124 5.55 -10.21 -8.48
N GLY A 125 5.81 -9.23 -7.61
CA GLY A 125 5.32 -9.22 -6.23
C GLY A 125 6.30 -9.73 -5.18
N ASP A 126 7.49 -10.22 -5.55
CA ASP A 126 8.52 -10.74 -4.62
C ASP A 126 7.99 -11.78 -3.63
N THR A 127 7.14 -12.69 -4.12
CA THR A 127 6.52 -13.77 -3.33
C THR A 127 7.57 -14.55 -2.52
N PRO A 128 7.34 -14.83 -1.23
CA PRO A 128 8.24 -15.66 -0.43
C PRO A 128 8.41 -17.05 -1.06
N PRO A 129 9.61 -17.66 -1.04
CA PRO A 129 9.81 -19.00 -1.54
C PRO A 129 8.85 -20.00 -0.85
N GLY A 130 8.15 -20.81 -1.65
CA GLY A 130 7.22 -21.82 -1.13
C GLY A 130 5.88 -21.28 -0.61
N SER A 131 5.62 -19.96 -0.73
CA SER A 131 4.34 -19.35 -0.39
C SER A 131 3.59 -18.90 -1.64
N ASN A 132 2.26 -19.05 -1.64
CA ASN A 132 1.34 -18.43 -2.59
C ASN A 132 0.44 -17.40 -1.89
N GLY A 133 0.97 -16.72 -0.86
CA GLY A 133 0.20 -15.80 -0.03
C GLY A 133 -0.22 -14.52 -0.76
N ALA A 134 -1.23 -13.84 -0.20
CA ALA A 134 -1.66 -12.53 -0.68
C ALA A 134 -0.62 -11.45 -0.35
N LEU A 135 -0.31 -10.59 -1.31
CA LEU A 135 0.58 -9.45 -1.11
C LEU A 135 -0.22 -8.25 -0.60
N LEU A 136 0.09 -7.76 0.61
CA LEU A 136 -0.30 -6.41 1.03
C LEU A 136 0.71 -5.41 0.45
N ALA A 137 0.38 -4.82 -0.69
CA ALA A 137 1.30 -4.03 -1.48
C ALA A 137 1.48 -2.60 -0.98
N SER A 138 0.44 -1.98 -0.43
CA SER A 138 0.52 -0.64 0.16
C SER A 138 -0.57 -0.42 1.19
N ILE A 139 -0.22 0.25 2.29
CA ILE A 139 -1.17 0.71 3.30
C ILE A 139 -0.81 2.12 3.76
N CYS A 140 -1.68 3.09 3.51
CA CYS A 140 -1.50 4.46 3.99
C CYS A 140 -2.70 4.94 4.80
N ILE A 141 -2.43 5.80 5.77
CA ILE A 141 -3.43 6.52 6.56
C ILE A 141 -3.06 7.99 6.61
N SER A 142 -4.05 8.85 6.80
CA SER A 142 -3.83 10.28 6.96
C SER A 142 -2.82 10.52 8.09
N PRO A 143 -1.77 11.34 7.89
CA PRO A 143 -0.83 11.67 8.95
C PRO A 143 -1.50 12.25 10.20
N THR A 144 -2.62 12.95 10.03
CA THR A 144 -3.43 13.54 11.11
C THR A 144 -4.17 12.50 11.95
N LEU A 145 -4.28 11.25 11.49
CA LEU A 145 -4.97 10.14 12.16
C LEU A 145 -3.99 9.05 12.62
N LYS A 146 -2.71 9.38 12.78
CA LYS A 146 -1.75 8.46 13.39
C LYS A 146 -2.19 8.16 14.84
N LYS A 147 -2.00 6.90 15.26
CA LYS A 147 -2.29 6.40 16.62
C LYS A 147 -3.77 6.33 17.03
N THR A 148 -4.71 6.39 16.09
CA THR A 148 -6.16 6.18 16.35
C THR A 148 -6.62 4.73 16.25
N GLY A 149 -5.72 3.80 15.88
CA GLY A 149 -6.07 2.41 15.59
C GLY A 149 -6.55 2.16 14.15
N THR A 150 -6.74 3.20 13.33
CA THR A 150 -7.21 3.08 11.93
C THR A 150 -6.32 2.16 11.09
N GLY A 151 -5.00 2.29 11.22
CA GLY A 151 -4.06 1.42 10.50
C GLY A 151 -4.21 -0.05 10.89
N ALA A 152 -4.44 -0.35 12.18
CA ALA A 152 -4.60 -1.72 12.65
C ALA A 152 -5.90 -2.32 12.11
N LYS A 153 -6.98 -1.53 12.12
CA LYS A 153 -8.26 -1.96 11.55
C LYS A 153 -8.17 -2.15 10.03
N LEU A 154 -7.47 -1.28 9.29
CA LEU A 154 -7.19 -1.48 7.86
C LEU A 154 -6.45 -2.78 7.59
N THR A 155 -5.35 -3.04 8.31
CA THR A 155 -4.58 -4.28 8.15
C THR A 155 -5.45 -5.50 8.46
N HIS A 156 -6.20 -5.48 9.56
CA HIS A 156 -7.08 -6.58 9.94
C HIS A 156 -8.19 -6.84 8.91
N THR A 157 -8.95 -5.80 8.52
CA THR A 157 -10.00 -5.93 7.50
C THR A 157 -9.43 -6.44 6.18
N TRP A 158 -8.25 -5.96 5.77
CA TRP A 158 -7.59 -6.44 4.56
C TRP A 158 -7.22 -7.92 4.66
N THR A 159 -6.67 -8.38 5.80
CA THR A 159 -6.33 -9.81 5.99
C THR A 159 -7.57 -10.71 6.00
N THR A 160 -8.68 -10.26 6.60
CA THR A 160 -9.94 -11.01 6.58
C THR A 160 -10.50 -11.12 5.16
N CYS A 161 -10.48 -10.02 4.41
CA CYS A 161 -10.91 -10.03 3.01
C CYS A 161 -9.99 -10.93 2.16
N ALA A 162 -8.67 -10.92 2.40
CA ALA A 162 -7.74 -11.82 1.75
C ALA A 162 -8.06 -13.30 1.98
N HIS A 163 -8.38 -13.66 3.23
CA HIS A 163 -8.80 -15.00 3.58
C HIS A 163 -10.10 -15.40 2.88
N HIS A 164 -11.11 -14.53 2.88
CA HIS A 164 -12.38 -14.78 2.18
C HIS A 164 -12.19 -14.98 0.67
N HIS A 165 -11.14 -14.39 0.08
CA HIS A 165 -10.74 -14.59 -1.31
C HIS A 165 -9.80 -15.79 -1.53
N GLY A 166 -9.70 -16.69 -0.54
CA GLY A 166 -9.01 -17.98 -0.63
C GLY A 166 -7.52 -17.94 -0.30
N ALA A 167 -6.97 -16.82 0.17
CA ALA A 167 -5.58 -16.79 0.61
C ALA A 167 -5.41 -17.47 1.98
N THR A 168 -4.41 -18.34 2.11
CA THR A 168 -4.07 -18.99 3.39
C THR A 168 -2.98 -18.27 4.16
N SER A 169 -2.20 -17.42 3.48
CA SER A 169 -1.17 -16.58 4.08
C SER A 169 -1.15 -15.22 3.39
N ALA A 170 -0.51 -14.25 4.03
CA ALA A 170 -0.22 -12.95 3.45
C ALA A 170 1.22 -12.53 3.75
N TYR A 171 1.76 -11.64 2.91
CA TYR A 171 3.10 -11.08 3.09
C TYR A 171 3.17 -9.61 2.69
N LEU A 172 4.18 -8.91 3.19
CA LEU A 172 4.47 -7.52 2.86
C LEU A 172 5.95 -7.20 3.06
N THR A 173 6.38 -6.07 2.51
CA THR A 173 7.75 -5.57 2.71
C THR A 173 7.73 -4.15 3.27
N THR A 174 8.61 -3.86 4.21
CA THR A 174 8.77 -2.51 4.78
C THR A 174 10.22 -2.25 5.19
N ASP A 175 10.60 -1.00 5.43
CA ASP A 175 11.97 -0.68 5.88
C ASP A 175 12.25 -1.37 7.21
N ALA A 176 13.44 -1.97 7.31
CA ALA A 176 13.93 -2.51 8.58
C ALA A 176 14.41 -1.39 9.50
N ASP A 177 15.03 -0.36 8.93
CA ASP A 177 15.71 0.69 9.67
C ASP A 177 14.86 1.97 9.74
N ASN A 178 14.94 2.69 10.86
CA ASN A 178 14.21 3.94 11.10
C ASN A 178 12.67 3.81 10.93
N ASN A 179 12.13 2.62 11.23
CA ASN A 179 10.73 2.26 10.96
C ASN A 179 10.06 1.57 12.15
N ASP A 180 10.53 1.81 13.37
CA ASP A 180 10.13 1.08 14.58
C ASP A 180 8.62 1.11 14.85
N ALA A 181 7.96 2.22 14.52
CA ALA A 181 6.51 2.33 14.69
C ALA A 181 5.74 1.36 13.78
N VAL A 182 6.17 1.20 12.53
CA VAL A 182 5.57 0.30 11.55
C VAL A 182 5.93 -1.15 11.87
N ASN A 183 7.19 -1.42 12.26
CA ASN A 183 7.61 -2.75 12.71
C ASN A 183 6.79 -3.21 13.93
N ARG A 184 6.62 -2.36 14.94
CA ARG A 184 5.73 -2.66 16.10
C ARG A 184 4.28 -2.86 15.69
N HIS A 185 3.79 -2.11 14.70
CA HIS A 185 2.42 -2.25 14.18
C HIS A 185 2.16 -3.64 13.60
N TYR A 186 3.08 -4.16 12.78
CA TYR A 186 2.95 -5.49 12.21
C TYR A 186 3.16 -6.60 13.24
N ASN A 187 4.19 -6.49 14.11
CA ASN A 187 4.43 -7.46 15.18
C ASN A 187 3.22 -7.61 16.10
N ARG A 188 2.57 -6.51 16.51
CA ARG A 188 1.37 -6.53 17.36
C ARG A 188 0.16 -7.19 16.70
N GLN A 189 0.16 -7.30 15.38
CA GLN A 189 -0.93 -7.92 14.63
C GLN A 189 -0.60 -9.36 14.20
N GLY A 190 0.44 -9.96 14.78
CA GLY A 190 0.81 -11.36 14.54
C GLY A 190 1.55 -11.60 13.22
N TRP A 191 2.09 -10.56 12.60
CA TRP A 191 3.02 -10.73 11.48
C TRP A 191 4.41 -11.09 12.02
N THR A 192 5.13 -11.95 11.31
CA THR A 192 6.48 -12.40 11.67
C THR A 192 7.45 -12.09 10.54
N ILE A 193 8.71 -11.79 10.89
CA ILE A 193 9.76 -11.52 9.88
C ILE A 193 10.20 -12.86 9.29
N GLU A 194 9.95 -13.06 7.99
CA GLU A 194 10.46 -14.22 7.24
C GLU A 194 11.90 -13.99 6.78
N SER A 195 12.23 -12.76 6.36
CA SER A 195 13.61 -12.42 5.97
C SER A 195 13.91 -10.93 6.10
N THR A 196 15.20 -10.63 6.12
CA THR A 196 15.73 -9.27 6.03
C THR A 196 16.75 -9.21 4.90
N TYR A 197 16.62 -8.25 4.00
CA TYR A 197 17.50 -8.14 2.83
C TYR A 197 17.77 -6.69 2.44
N THR A 198 18.83 -6.46 1.69
CA THR A 198 19.21 -5.11 1.23
C THR A 198 18.84 -4.95 -0.24
N THR A 199 18.07 -3.91 -0.55
CA THR A 199 17.78 -3.53 -1.94
C THR A 199 19.05 -3.00 -2.62
N PRO A 200 19.15 -3.03 -3.96
CA PRO A 200 20.30 -2.42 -4.64
C PRO A 200 20.44 -0.91 -4.47
N ALA A 201 19.41 -0.25 -3.93
CA ALA A 201 19.48 1.15 -3.51
C ALA A 201 20.02 1.32 -2.07
N GLY A 202 20.53 0.25 -1.44
CA GLY A 202 21.11 0.26 -0.10
C GLY A 202 20.11 0.21 1.05
N ARG A 203 18.80 0.17 0.79
CA ARG A 203 17.77 0.10 1.85
C ARG A 203 17.64 -1.32 2.38
N ARG A 204 17.74 -1.49 3.69
CA ARG A 204 17.48 -2.75 4.40
C ARG A 204 15.97 -2.89 4.65
N MET A 205 15.41 -4.01 4.22
CA MET A 205 13.97 -4.28 4.22
C MET A 205 13.66 -5.53 5.02
N HIS A 206 12.58 -5.51 5.79
CA HIS A 206 11.95 -6.73 6.33
C HIS A 206 10.87 -7.21 5.35
N ARG A 207 10.84 -8.53 5.12
CA ARG A 207 9.67 -9.21 4.59
C ARG A 207 8.93 -9.88 5.74
N TYR A 208 7.70 -9.44 5.95
CA TYR A 208 6.80 -10.01 6.94
C TYR A 208 5.87 -11.01 6.27
N VAL A 209 5.54 -12.08 7.00
CA VAL A 209 4.52 -13.07 6.64
C VAL A 209 3.53 -13.24 7.78
N LYS A 210 2.32 -13.67 7.44
CA LYS A 210 1.26 -13.98 8.38
C LYS A 210 0.37 -15.08 7.82
N GLU A 211 0.17 -16.15 8.59
CA GLU A 211 -0.91 -17.11 8.30
C GLU A 211 -2.26 -16.43 8.51
N LEU A 212 -3.15 -16.66 7.55
CA LEU A 212 -4.52 -16.19 7.61
C LEU A 212 -5.38 -17.29 8.26
N PRO A 213 -6.35 -16.91 9.12
CA PRO A 213 -7.20 -17.86 9.83
C PRO A 213 -8.03 -18.70 8.87
#